data_AF-A0A7H9FHC2-F1
#
_entry.id   AF-A0A7H9FHC2-F1
#
_cell.length_a   1.000
_cell.length_b   1.000
_cell.length_c   1.000
_cell.angle_alpha   90.00
_cell.angle_beta   90.00
_cell.angle_gamma   90.00
#
_symmetry.space_group_name_H-M   'P 1'
#
loop_
_entity.id
_entity.type
_entity.pdbx_description
1 polymer ?
#
loop_
_entity_poly.entity_id
_entity_poly.type
_entity_poly.pdbx_seq_one_letter_code
_entity_poly.pdbx_strand_id
1 'polypeptide(L)'
;MASITNYVKKHYLDEVSIAGTDYFLQNVIRLGVIADELKELVSVEFSEIKYVSAGNREDDLIEIDVLVNIYAEVSRFSIFESEDTQKKNRWLRVSCTALVDDGLKNFQIQSVTPYKRGRISLFEHPLSDELVPFLWKDELDDTAEAILRLYYPDALKSPMQINPYILAQTLGLSVEFREINPDTSIFGRIYFEDDTEQEISKMTIVIDRNLEKIRPSGTVNNTIVHECLHWILHRYSVELEKGSADNVAQISTTEAAVETDWMEWQVHSLAPKVMMPKAMTQQFLKSKFAELKEKRQVNSMIDII
;
A
#
# COMPACT_ATOMS: atom_id res chain seq x y z
N MET A 1 -8.77 1.91 -11.33
CA MET A 1 -7.71 1.39 -10.48
C MET A 1 -7.43 -0.05 -10.86
N ALA A 2 -6.16 -0.34 -11.11
CA ALA A 2 -5.64 -1.62 -11.52
C ALA A 2 -5.71 -2.61 -10.37
N SER A 3 -5.85 -3.88 -10.74
CA SER A 3 -5.97 -5.00 -9.81
C SER A 3 -4.69 -5.83 -9.90
N ILE A 4 -3.99 -6.04 -8.79
CA ILE A 4 -2.81 -6.90 -8.75
C ILE A 4 -3.17 -8.33 -9.12
N THR A 5 -4.37 -8.79 -8.75
CA THR A 5 -4.86 -10.11 -9.18
C THR A 5 -4.90 -10.21 -10.70
N ASN A 6 -5.46 -9.21 -11.38
CA ASN A 6 -5.52 -9.20 -12.85
C ASN A 6 -4.14 -8.99 -13.48
N TYR A 7 -3.30 -8.15 -12.87
CA TYR A 7 -1.95 -7.89 -13.33
C TYR A 7 -1.09 -9.15 -13.32
N VAL A 8 -1.06 -9.89 -12.20
CA VAL A 8 -0.32 -11.14 -12.08
C VAL A 8 -0.87 -12.21 -13.03
N LYS A 9 -2.20 -12.27 -13.23
CA LYS A 9 -2.81 -13.17 -14.23
C LYS A 9 -2.41 -12.84 -15.67
N LYS A 10 -2.21 -11.56 -16.00
CA LYS A 10 -1.84 -11.12 -17.35
C LYS A 10 -0.35 -11.26 -17.62
N HIS A 11 0.49 -10.96 -16.63
CA HIS A 11 1.94 -10.80 -16.83
C HIS A 11 2.80 -11.91 -16.24
N TYR A 12 2.30 -12.68 -15.25
CA TYR A 12 3.09 -13.66 -14.49
C TYR A 12 2.40 -15.03 -14.35
N LEU A 13 1.41 -15.32 -15.20
CA LEU A 13 0.67 -16.58 -15.13
C LEU A 13 1.58 -17.78 -15.36
N ASP A 14 2.48 -17.69 -16.34
CA ASP A 14 3.34 -18.80 -16.75
C ASP A 14 4.35 -19.14 -15.65
N GLU A 15 5.05 -18.14 -15.11
CA GLU A 15 6.05 -18.31 -14.05
C GLU A 15 5.44 -18.93 -12.80
N VAL A 16 4.29 -18.42 -12.35
CA VAL A 16 3.60 -18.93 -11.18
C VAL A 16 3.04 -20.34 -11.44
N SER A 17 2.51 -20.59 -12.63
CA SER A 17 1.97 -21.90 -13.01
C SER A 17 3.05 -22.98 -13.09
N ILE A 18 4.21 -22.64 -13.66
CA ILE A 18 5.37 -23.54 -13.73
C ILE A 18 5.83 -23.88 -12.31
N ALA A 19 6.07 -22.88 -11.45
CA ALA A 19 6.53 -23.12 -10.08
C ALA A 19 5.54 -23.94 -9.25
N GLY A 20 4.24 -23.66 -9.40
CA GLY A 20 3.19 -24.45 -8.77
C GLY A 20 3.19 -25.90 -9.27
N THR A 21 3.27 -26.10 -10.58
CA THR A 21 3.25 -27.42 -11.23
C THR A 21 4.47 -28.26 -10.83
N ASP A 22 5.65 -27.66 -10.84
CA ASP A 22 6.90 -28.32 -10.43
C ASP A 22 6.81 -28.79 -8.98
N TYR A 23 6.36 -27.92 -8.07
CA TYR A 23 6.15 -28.30 -6.68
C TYR A 23 5.10 -29.40 -6.53
N PHE A 24 3.98 -29.31 -7.27
CA PHE A 24 2.91 -30.29 -7.24
C PHE A 24 3.41 -31.68 -7.63
N LEU A 25 4.11 -31.79 -8.76
CA LEU A 25 4.65 -33.05 -9.28
C LEU A 25 5.70 -33.66 -8.35
N GLN A 26 6.58 -32.83 -7.76
CA GLN A 26 7.59 -33.29 -6.79
C GLN A 26 6.99 -33.73 -5.44
N ASN A 27 5.73 -33.40 -5.15
CA ASN A 27 5.10 -33.62 -3.85
C ASN A 27 3.76 -34.38 -3.95
N VAL A 28 3.50 -35.12 -5.03
CA VAL A 28 2.22 -35.79 -5.29
C VAL A 28 1.75 -36.72 -4.15
N ILE A 29 2.66 -37.47 -3.51
CA ILE A 29 2.33 -38.30 -2.34
C ILE A 29 1.98 -37.42 -1.14
N ARG A 30 2.83 -36.44 -0.81
CA ARG A 30 2.66 -35.56 0.36
C ARG A 30 1.37 -34.74 0.27
N LEU A 31 1.00 -34.35 -0.94
CA LEU A 31 -0.24 -33.66 -1.24
C LEU A 31 -1.45 -34.61 -1.26
N GLY A 32 -1.27 -35.92 -1.07
CA GLY A 32 -2.33 -36.92 -1.13
C GLY A 32 -3.03 -36.94 -2.49
N VAL A 33 -2.28 -36.73 -3.57
CA VAL A 33 -2.75 -36.85 -4.96
C VAL A 33 -2.69 -38.31 -5.37
N ILE A 34 -1.60 -39.00 -5.05
CA ILE A 34 -1.43 -40.44 -5.26
C ILE A 34 -1.10 -41.14 -3.95
N ALA A 35 -1.30 -42.45 -3.93
CA ALA A 35 -0.93 -43.34 -2.83
C ALA A 35 0.33 -44.17 -3.15
N ASP A 36 0.57 -44.48 -4.43
CA ASP A 36 1.69 -45.34 -4.87
C ASP A 36 2.25 -44.89 -6.24
N GLU A 37 3.46 -44.31 -6.23
CA GLU A 37 4.18 -43.84 -7.44
C GLU A 37 4.47 -44.95 -8.46
N LEU A 38 4.48 -46.22 -8.05
CA LEU A 38 4.79 -47.32 -8.96
C LEU A 38 3.57 -47.77 -9.79
N LYS A 39 2.37 -47.35 -9.40
CA LYS A 39 1.11 -47.80 -10.02
C LYS A 39 0.24 -46.65 -10.52
N GLU A 40 0.57 -45.42 -10.16
CA GLU A 40 -0.23 -44.24 -10.48
C GLU A 40 0.63 -43.22 -11.23
N LEU A 41 0.17 -42.81 -12.41
CA LEU A 41 0.77 -41.73 -13.19
C LEU A 41 -0.05 -40.46 -13.03
N VAL A 42 0.63 -39.33 -12.83
CA VAL A 42 0.02 -38.01 -12.70
C VAL A 42 0.32 -37.18 -13.93
N SER A 43 -0.72 -36.67 -14.57
CA SER A 43 -0.63 -35.69 -15.64
C SER A 43 -1.36 -34.41 -15.24
N VAL A 44 -0.67 -33.29 -15.19
CA VAL A 44 -1.30 -31.99 -14.93
C VAL A 44 -2.08 -31.56 -16.17
N GLU A 45 -3.36 -31.24 -16.01
CA GLU A 45 -4.22 -30.76 -17.10
C GLU A 45 -4.03 -29.26 -17.29
N PHE A 46 -4.19 -28.50 -16.21
CA PHE A 46 -4.01 -27.04 -16.19
C PHE A 46 -3.90 -26.52 -14.76
N SER A 47 -3.43 -25.28 -14.63
CA SER A 47 -3.40 -24.49 -13.39
C SER A 47 -4.22 -23.22 -13.55
N GLU A 48 -4.77 -22.73 -12.43
CA GLU A 48 -5.54 -21.49 -12.41
C GLU A 48 -5.19 -20.67 -11.17
N ILE A 49 -4.91 -19.38 -11.36
CA ILE A 49 -4.76 -18.42 -10.26
C ILE A 49 -6.15 -18.06 -9.70
N LYS A 50 -6.37 -18.40 -8.44
CA LYS A 50 -7.63 -18.12 -7.72
C LYS A 50 -7.63 -16.76 -7.04
N TYR A 51 -6.57 -16.46 -6.29
CA TYR A 51 -6.45 -15.23 -5.52
C TYR A 51 -5.00 -14.74 -5.52
N VAL A 52 -4.83 -13.44 -5.48
CA VAL A 52 -3.55 -12.79 -5.18
C VAL A 52 -3.77 -11.90 -3.97
N SER A 53 -2.83 -11.94 -3.04
CA SER A 53 -2.79 -11.01 -1.91
C SER A 53 -1.41 -10.38 -1.83
N ALA A 54 -1.34 -9.14 -1.41
CA ALA A 54 -0.09 -8.43 -1.22
C ALA A 54 0.05 -7.89 0.21
N GLY A 55 1.29 -7.73 0.65
CA GLY A 55 1.66 -7.15 1.93
C GLY A 55 2.80 -6.16 1.78
N ASN A 56 2.75 -5.10 2.57
CA ASN A 56 3.82 -4.09 2.59
C ASN A 56 5.04 -4.59 3.37
N ARG A 57 6.23 -4.13 2.98
CA ARG A 57 7.51 -4.38 3.67
C ARG A 57 8.24 -3.07 3.92
N GLU A 58 9.31 -3.13 4.70
CA GLU A 58 10.15 -1.97 5.04
C GLU A 58 11.27 -1.71 4.02
N ASP A 59 11.44 -2.54 2.98
CA ASP A 59 12.56 -2.55 2.02
C ASP A 59 12.19 -2.15 0.57
N ASP A 60 11.16 -1.31 0.41
CA ASP A 60 10.59 -0.86 -0.89
C ASP A 60 10.03 -1.98 -1.80
N LEU A 61 10.11 -3.23 -1.36
CA LEU A 61 9.47 -4.37 -2.01
C LEU A 61 8.09 -4.64 -1.40
N ILE A 62 7.27 -5.38 -2.13
CA ILE A 62 6.05 -5.98 -1.58
C ILE A 62 6.17 -7.49 -1.57
N GLU A 63 5.52 -8.11 -0.58
CA GLU A 63 5.28 -9.56 -0.60
C GLU A 63 3.99 -9.84 -1.34
N ILE A 64 3.98 -10.91 -2.13
CA ILE A 64 2.84 -11.32 -2.93
C ILE A 64 2.62 -12.80 -2.71
N ASP A 65 1.43 -13.18 -2.27
CA ASP A 65 1.01 -14.58 -2.20
C ASP A 65 -0.01 -14.86 -3.31
N VAL A 66 0.33 -15.79 -4.19
CA VAL A 66 -0.53 -16.24 -5.28
C VAL A 66 -1.08 -17.63 -4.96
N LEU A 67 -2.41 -17.73 -4.82
CA LEU A 67 -3.09 -18.99 -4.63
C LEU A 67 -3.42 -19.61 -5.99
N VAL A 68 -2.74 -20.72 -6.30
CA VAL A 68 -2.94 -21.48 -7.54
C VAL A 68 -3.68 -22.77 -7.23
N ASN A 69 -4.68 -23.11 -8.04
CA ASN A 69 -5.29 -24.43 -8.04
C ASN A 69 -4.78 -25.22 -9.24
N ILE A 70 -4.20 -26.39 -8.98
CA ILE A 70 -3.66 -27.28 -10.00
C ILE A 70 -4.62 -28.44 -10.17
N TYR A 71 -5.05 -28.69 -11.40
CA TYR A 71 -5.91 -29.80 -11.78
C TYR A 71 -5.09 -30.85 -12.50
N ALA A 72 -5.19 -32.10 -12.05
CA ALA A 72 -4.44 -33.21 -12.59
C ALA A 72 -5.32 -34.45 -12.76
N GLU A 73 -5.00 -35.23 -13.77
CA GLU A 73 -5.52 -36.58 -13.97
C GLU A 73 -4.54 -37.58 -13.37
N VAL A 74 -5.07 -38.54 -12.62
CA VAL A 74 -4.33 -39.65 -12.03
C VAL A 74 -4.83 -40.94 -12.68
N SER A 75 -3.96 -41.59 -13.45
CA SER A 75 -4.24 -42.88 -14.07
C SER A 75 -3.61 -43.99 -13.24
N ARG A 76 -4.41 -44.98 -12.84
CA ARG A 76 -3.92 -46.16 -12.12
C ARG A 76 -3.81 -47.34 -13.07
N PHE A 77 -2.63 -47.96 -13.07
CA PHE A 77 -2.37 -49.17 -13.84
C PHE A 77 -2.53 -50.42 -12.97
N SER A 78 -3.30 -51.37 -13.47
CA SER A 78 -3.42 -52.71 -12.90
C SER A 78 -3.25 -53.73 -14.02
N ILE A 79 -2.49 -54.80 -13.78
CA ILE A 79 -2.27 -55.87 -14.75
C ILE A 79 -3.59 -56.65 -15.02
N PHE A 80 -4.54 -56.58 -14.09
CA PHE A 80 -5.75 -57.40 -14.08
C PHE A 80 -7.06 -56.60 -14.19
N GLU A 81 -7.00 -55.26 -14.18
CA GLU A 81 -8.18 -54.40 -14.22
C GLU A 81 -8.01 -53.32 -15.31
N SER A 82 -9.13 -52.79 -15.80
CA SER A 82 -9.11 -51.65 -16.71
C SER A 82 -8.46 -50.43 -16.06
N GLU A 83 -7.76 -49.63 -16.87
CA GLU A 83 -7.19 -48.35 -16.44
C GLU A 83 -8.28 -47.47 -15.82
N ASP A 84 -8.09 -47.08 -14.55
CA ASP A 84 -8.98 -46.19 -13.82
C ASP A 84 -8.36 -44.80 -13.78
N THR A 85 -9.09 -43.79 -14.23
CA THR A 85 -8.64 -42.40 -14.26
C THR A 85 -9.46 -41.55 -13.31
N GLN A 86 -8.78 -40.72 -12.51
CA GLN A 86 -9.41 -39.87 -11.51
C GLN A 86 -8.88 -38.45 -11.62
N LYS A 87 -9.79 -37.48 -11.67
CA LYS A 87 -9.43 -36.05 -11.59
C LYS A 87 -9.23 -35.64 -10.14
N LYS A 88 -8.09 -35.02 -9.86
CA LYS A 88 -7.76 -34.48 -8.54
C LYS A 88 -7.25 -33.04 -8.69
N ASN A 89 -7.41 -32.26 -7.63
CA ASN A 89 -6.89 -30.91 -7.62
C ASN A 89 -6.30 -30.55 -6.25
N ARG A 90 -5.29 -29.67 -6.26
CA ARG A 90 -4.69 -29.14 -5.03
C ARG A 90 -4.40 -27.65 -5.16
N TRP A 91 -4.67 -26.96 -4.06
CA TRP A 91 -4.38 -25.54 -3.92
C TRP A 91 -2.98 -25.39 -3.32
N LEU A 92 -2.16 -24.56 -3.95
CA LEU A 92 -0.83 -24.18 -3.50
C LEU A 92 -0.78 -22.66 -3.32
N ARG A 93 0.11 -22.22 -2.42
CA ARG A 93 0.50 -20.83 -2.23
C ARG A 93 1.90 -20.67 -2.78
N VAL A 94 2.04 -19.84 -3.81
CA VAL A 94 3.31 -19.39 -4.35
C VAL A 94 3.60 -18.03 -3.74
N SER A 95 4.60 -17.97 -2.87
CA SER A 95 5.03 -16.74 -2.21
C SER A 95 6.13 -16.08 -3.02
N CYS A 96 5.93 -14.81 -3.32
CA CYS A 96 6.76 -14.01 -4.21
C CYS A 96 7.09 -12.65 -3.60
N THR A 97 8.09 -12.00 -4.17
CA THR A 97 8.44 -10.60 -3.90
C THR A 97 8.55 -9.83 -5.21
N ALA A 98 8.18 -8.56 -5.20
CA ALA A 98 8.33 -7.68 -6.36
C ALA A 98 8.58 -6.23 -5.94
N LEU A 99 9.20 -5.47 -6.84
CA LEU A 99 9.29 -4.02 -6.76
C LEU A 99 8.06 -3.43 -7.49
N VAL A 100 7.43 -2.41 -6.91
CA VAL A 100 6.32 -1.70 -7.56
C VAL A 100 6.82 -0.37 -8.11
N ASP A 101 7.08 -0.34 -9.42
CA ASP A 101 7.63 0.78 -10.16
C ASP A 101 7.23 0.61 -11.63
N ASP A 102 6.28 1.41 -12.11
CA ASP A 102 5.64 1.24 -13.42
C ASP A 102 5.19 -0.21 -13.67
N GLY A 103 4.33 -0.70 -12.78
CA GLY A 103 3.91 -2.10 -12.66
C GLY A 103 4.73 -2.88 -11.63
N LEU A 104 4.71 -4.21 -11.75
CA LEU A 104 5.57 -5.08 -10.93
C LEU A 104 6.85 -5.39 -11.70
N LYS A 105 8.00 -5.10 -11.09
CA LYS A 105 9.34 -5.43 -11.60
C LYS A 105 10.04 -6.41 -10.66
N ASN A 106 11.04 -7.12 -11.19
CA ASN A 106 11.84 -8.08 -10.42
C ASN A 106 10.98 -9.10 -9.65
N PHE A 107 9.92 -9.62 -10.29
CA PHE A 107 9.05 -10.60 -9.68
C PHE A 107 9.82 -11.90 -9.41
N GLN A 108 9.99 -12.26 -8.13
CA GLN A 108 10.78 -13.40 -7.70
C GLN A 108 9.93 -14.35 -6.87
N ILE A 109 9.92 -15.62 -7.25
CA ILE A 109 9.30 -16.69 -6.47
C ILE A 109 10.25 -17.09 -5.34
N GLN A 110 9.78 -16.95 -4.10
CA GLN A 110 10.53 -17.28 -2.89
C GLN A 110 10.28 -18.71 -2.44
N SER A 111 9.02 -19.16 -2.46
CA SER A 111 8.68 -20.53 -2.07
C SER A 111 7.32 -20.96 -2.58
N VAL A 112 7.08 -22.27 -2.61
CA VAL A 112 5.76 -22.86 -2.86
C VAL A 112 5.38 -23.75 -1.68
N THR A 113 4.17 -23.58 -1.16
CA THR A 113 3.67 -24.34 -0.02
C THR A 113 2.24 -24.82 -0.23
N PRO A 114 1.80 -25.93 0.42
CA PRO A 114 0.41 -26.36 0.34
C PRO A 114 -0.51 -25.34 1.00
N TYR A 115 -1.62 -25.00 0.34
CA TYR A 115 -2.60 -24.08 0.91
C TYR A 115 -3.32 -24.72 2.12
N LYS A 116 -3.35 -23.99 3.24
CA LYS A 116 -4.14 -24.33 4.42
C LYS A 116 -5.44 -23.53 4.40
N ARG A 117 -6.57 -24.23 4.49
CA ARG A 117 -7.92 -23.63 4.43
C ARG A 117 -8.10 -22.56 5.52
N GLY A 118 -8.64 -21.40 5.14
CA GLY A 118 -9.14 -20.39 6.07
C GLY A 118 -8.31 -19.11 6.20
N ARG A 119 -7.21 -18.98 5.46
CA ARG A 119 -6.41 -17.72 5.42
C ARG A 119 -6.02 -17.40 4.00
N ILE A 120 -6.67 -16.40 3.39
CA ILE A 120 -6.32 -15.93 2.05
C ILE A 120 -5.00 -15.13 2.14
N SER A 121 -4.98 -14.08 2.95
CA SER A 121 -3.76 -13.34 3.30
C SER A 121 -3.13 -13.86 4.60
N LEU A 122 -1.79 -13.84 4.65
CA LEU A 122 -0.99 -14.11 5.86
C LEU A 122 -0.18 -12.88 6.31
N PHE A 123 -0.31 -11.75 5.61
CA PHE A 123 0.49 -10.56 5.86
C PHE A 123 0.04 -9.80 7.10
N GLU A 124 1.01 -9.28 7.86
CA GLU A 124 0.78 -8.39 9.00
C GLU A 124 0.24 -7.02 8.55
N HIS A 125 0.78 -6.50 7.43
CA HIS A 125 0.36 -5.25 6.81
C HIS A 125 -0.20 -5.51 5.40
N PRO A 126 -1.43 -6.03 5.28
CA PRO A 126 -2.02 -6.36 3.99
C PRO A 126 -2.32 -5.11 3.17
N LEU A 127 -2.21 -5.25 1.86
CA LEU A 127 -2.65 -4.27 0.86
C LEU A 127 -3.93 -4.77 0.18
N SER A 128 -4.75 -3.83 -0.31
CA SER A 128 -5.92 -4.14 -1.16
C SER A 128 -5.49 -4.74 -2.50
N ASP A 129 -6.47 -5.15 -3.32
CA ASP A 129 -6.19 -5.62 -4.67
C ASP A 129 -5.66 -4.48 -5.57
N GLU A 130 -5.93 -3.23 -5.22
CA GLU A 130 -5.37 -2.03 -5.83
C GLU A 130 -4.05 -1.56 -5.17
N LEU A 131 -3.43 -2.41 -4.35
CA LEU A 131 -2.18 -2.12 -3.63
C LEU A 131 -2.23 -0.93 -2.66
N VAL A 132 -3.36 -0.73 -1.98
CA VAL A 132 -3.41 0.31 -0.96
C VAL A 132 -3.58 -0.24 0.45
N PRO A 133 -2.87 0.30 1.47
CA PRO A 133 -2.97 -0.18 2.83
C PRO A 133 -4.40 -0.10 3.38
N PHE A 134 -4.79 -1.12 4.15
CA PHE A 134 -6.00 -1.04 4.95
C PHE A 134 -5.74 -0.20 6.20
N LEU A 135 -6.63 0.76 6.47
CA LEU A 135 -6.59 1.58 7.68
C LEU A 135 -7.95 1.56 8.39
N TRP A 136 -7.92 1.24 9.69
CA TRP A 136 -9.09 1.24 10.54
C TRP A 136 -9.14 2.50 11.41
N LYS A 137 -10.36 2.96 11.74
CA LYS A 137 -10.59 4.24 12.45
C LYS A 137 -9.89 4.32 13.80
N ASP A 138 -9.82 3.20 14.51
CA ASP A 138 -9.22 3.04 15.84
C ASP A 138 -7.69 2.93 15.80
N GLU A 139 -7.10 2.61 14.66
CA GLU A 139 -5.65 2.46 14.48
C GLU A 139 -4.97 3.71 13.89
N LEU A 140 -5.73 4.76 13.58
CA LEU A 140 -5.20 5.97 12.93
C LEU A 140 -4.13 6.69 13.75
N ASP A 141 -4.27 6.73 15.08
CA ASP A 141 -3.26 7.35 15.96
C ASP A 141 -1.95 6.54 15.93
N ASP A 142 -2.05 5.22 16.03
CA ASP A 142 -0.90 4.31 16.02
C ASP A 142 -0.18 4.33 14.66
N THR A 143 -0.96 4.41 13.57
CA THR A 143 -0.44 4.54 12.20
C THR A 143 0.29 5.87 12.01
N ALA A 144 -0.30 6.98 12.48
CA ALA A 144 0.37 8.28 12.43
C ALA A 144 1.69 8.28 13.20
N GLU A 145 1.75 7.65 14.38
CA GLU A 145 3.00 7.49 15.13
C GLU A 145 4.00 6.56 14.42
N ALA A 146 3.55 5.49 13.76
CA ALA A 146 4.42 4.62 12.97
C ALA A 146 5.08 5.38 11.80
N ILE A 147 4.30 6.20 11.08
CA ILE A 147 4.82 7.08 10.02
C ILE A 147 5.86 8.06 10.59
N LEU A 148 5.57 8.68 11.74
CA LEU A 148 6.51 9.60 12.37
C LEU A 148 7.78 8.88 12.86
N ARG A 149 7.70 7.64 13.34
CA ARG A 149 8.89 6.86 13.71
C ARG A 149 9.84 6.67 12.53
N LEU A 150 9.31 6.49 11.32
CA LEU A 150 10.11 6.29 10.11
C LEU A 150 10.67 7.61 9.56
N TYR A 151 9.86 8.66 9.49
CA TYR A 151 10.20 9.87 8.71
C TYR A 151 10.43 11.14 9.54
N TYR A 152 10.03 11.17 10.81
CA TYR A 152 10.23 12.31 11.71
C TYR A 152 10.31 11.89 13.19
N PRO A 153 11.29 11.04 13.57
CA PRO A 153 11.30 10.40 14.90
C PRO A 153 11.44 11.39 16.06
N ASP A 154 12.07 12.55 15.83
CA ASP A 154 12.23 13.58 16.85
C ASP A 154 10.89 14.17 17.32
N ALA A 155 9.86 14.16 16.45
CA ALA A 155 8.52 14.63 16.78
C ALA A 155 7.84 13.79 17.85
N LEU A 156 8.37 12.60 18.17
CA LEU A 156 7.86 11.69 19.20
C LEU A 156 8.67 11.72 20.51
N LYS A 157 9.77 12.48 20.57
CA LYS A 157 10.64 12.54 21.76
C LYS A 157 10.18 13.60 22.76
N SER A 158 9.71 14.72 22.26
CA SER A 158 9.21 15.84 23.07
C SER A 158 8.21 16.66 22.27
N PRO A 159 7.25 17.35 22.91
CA PRO A 159 6.28 18.12 22.17
C PRO A 159 6.93 19.25 21.37
N MET A 160 6.76 19.20 20.06
CA MET A 160 7.31 20.17 19.13
C MET A 160 6.34 20.41 17.98
N GLN A 161 6.52 21.54 17.29
CA GLN A 161 5.84 21.79 16.03
C GLN A 161 6.47 20.92 14.94
N ILE A 162 5.63 20.20 14.20
CA ILE A 162 6.07 19.47 13.02
C ILE A 162 6.20 20.46 11.85
N ASN A 163 7.39 20.49 11.28
CA ASN A 163 7.65 21.26 10.06
C ASN A 163 7.34 20.37 8.84
N PRO A 164 6.28 20.66 8.07
CA PRO A 164 5.86 19.81 6.96
C PRO A 164 6.88 19.79 5.80
N TYR A 165 7.66 20.87 5.62
CA TYR A 165 8.70 20.93 4.61
C TYR A 165 9.87 19.97 4.92
N ILE A 166 10.18 19.78 6.21
CA ILE A 166 11.19 18.79 6.63
C ILE A 166 10.67 17.38 6.35
N LEU A 167 9.40 17.09 6.63
CA LEU A 167 8.79 15.80 6.31
C LEU A 167 8.85 15.50 4.80
N ALA A 168 8.42 16.46 3.97
CA ALA A 168 8.50 16.36 2.52
C ALA A 168 9.94 16.11 2.04
N GLN A 169 10.90 16.89 2.55
CA GLN A 169 12.32 16.72 2.23
C GLN A 169 12.87 15.34 2.62
N THR A 170 12.49 14.81 3.79
CA THR A 170 12.89 13.46 4.23
C THR A 170 12.39 12.37 3.28
N LEU A 171 11.20 12.58 2.68
CA LEU A 171 10.63 11.69 1.67
C LEU A 171 11.23 11.89 0.27
N GLY A 172 12.18 12.84 0.12
CA GLY A 172 12.76 13.21 -1.17
C GLY A 172 11.84 14.06 -2.04
N LEU A 173 10.77 14.63 -1.47
CA LEU A 173 9.79 15.43 -2.20
C LEU A 173 10.20 16.91 -2.23
N SER A 174 9.92 17.59 -3.34
CA SER A 174 9.97 19.04 -3.45
C SER A 174 8.59 19.65 -3.14
N VAL A 175 8.57 20.90 -2.68
CA VAL A 175 7.34 21.66 -2.46
C VAL A 175 7.42 22.96 -3.26
N GLU A 176 6.43 23.18 -4.13
CA GLU A 176 6.34 24.36 -4.98
C GLU A 176 5.01 25.09 -4.80
N PHE A 177 5.00 26.41 -4.99
CA PHE A 177 3.79 27.22 -4.94
C PHE A 177 3.44 27.72 -6.34
N ARG A 178 2.37 27.15 -6.93
CA ARG A 178 1.87 27.51 -8.25
C ARG A 178 0.37 27.76 -8.19
N GLU A 179 -0.19 28.37 -9.22
CA GLU A 179 -1.65 28.44 -9.34
C GLU A 179 -2.13 27.09 -9.87
N ILE A 180 -2.93 26.37 -9.08
CA ILE A 180 -3.47 25.07 -9.49
C ILE A 180 -4.76 25.29 -10.27
N ASN A 181 -5.66 26.10 -9.69
CA ASN A 181 -6.92 26.45 -10.30
C ASN A 181 -7.39 27.86 -9.89
N PRO A 182 -8.12 28.57 -10.76
CA PRO A 182 -8.44 29.98 -10.55
C PRO A 182 -9.28 30.28 -9.29
N ASP A 183 -10.08 29.32 -8.83
CA ASP A 183 -10.97 29.43 -7.67
C ASP A 183 -10.37 28.90 -6.36
N THR A 184 -9.14 28.36 -6.40
CA THR A 184 -8.45 27.78 -5.24
C THR A 184 -9.29 26.69 -4.55
N SER A 185 -10.06 25.91 -5.32
CA SER A 185 -10.80 24.76 -4.78
C SER A 185 -9.90 23.53 -4.57
N ILE A 186 -8.72 23.48 -5.20
CA ILE A 186 -7.69 22.47 -4.95
C ILE A 186 -6.59 23.13 -4.14
N PHE A 187 -6.32 22.61 -2.94
CA PHE A 187 -5.34 23.20 -2.03
C PHE A 187 -3.91 22.78 -2.35
N GLY A 188 -3.74 21.52 -2.74
CA GLY A 188 -2.45 20.95 -3.09
C GLY A 188 -2.62 19.73 -3.98
N ARG A 189 -1.50 19.25 -4.51
CA ARG A 189 -1.41 18.06 -5.35
C ARG A 189 0.00 17.48 -5.33
N ILE A 190 0.13 16.19 -5.07
CA ILE A 190 1.36 15.41 -5.33
C ILE A 190 1.42 14.92 -6.78
N TYR A 191 2.58 15.09 -7.42
CA TYR A 191 2.86 14.58 -8.75
C TYR A 191 3.65 13.27 -8.68
N PHE A 192 3.01 12.17 -9.07
CA PHE A 192 3.63 10.84 -9.12
C PHE A 192 4.46 10.60 -10.39
N GLU A 193 4.40 11.51 -11.36
CA GLU A 193 5.14 11.48 -12.63
C GLU A 193 5.45 12.91 -13.09
N ASP A 194 6.27 13.03 -14.13
CA ASP A 194 6.59 14.33 -14.71
C ASP A 194 5.37 14.85 -15.50
N ASP A 195 4.91 16.05 -15.17
CA ASP A 195 3.95 16.82 -15.97
C ASP A 195 4.74 17.74 -16.90
N THR A 196 4.89 17.30 -18.15
CA THR A 196 5.62 18.05 -19.17
C THR A 196 4.91 19.30 -19.65
N GLU A 197 3.58 19.39 -19.52
CA GLU A 197 2.82 20.56 -19.97
C GLU A 197 2.99 21.71 -19.00
N GLN A 198 3.01 21.40 -17.71
CA GLN A 198 3.18 22.40 -16.65
C GLN A 198 4.63 22.54 -16.19
N GLU A 199 5.57 21.77 -16.75
CA GLU A 199 6.98 21.73 -16.33
C GLU A 199 7.12 21.46 -14.82
N ILE A 200 6.45 20.40 -14.35
CA ILE A 200 6.52 19.92 -12.97
C ILE A 200 7.14 18.53 -12.98
N SER A 201 8.22 18.33 -12.23
CA SER A 201 8.85 17.02 -12.10
C SER A 201 8.06 16.11 -11.16
N LYS A 202 8.18 14.80 -11.35
CA LYS A 202 7.74 13.79 -10.38
C LYS A 202 8.32 14.07 -8.99
N MET A 203 7.64 13.56 -7.96
CA MET A 203 8.02 13.79 -6.55
C MET A 203 7.89 15.27 -6.14
N THR A 204 7.02 16.03 -6.80
CA THR A 204 6.74 17.42 -6.45
C THR A 204 5.35 17.56 -5.86
N ILE A 205 5.27 18.18 -4.68
CA ILE A 205 4.03 18.67 -4.10
C ILE A 205 3.83 20.10 -4.59
N VAL A 206 2.75 20.36 -5.30
CA VAL A 206 2.32 21.71 -5.66
C VAL A 206 1.24 22.16 -4.69
N ILE A 207 1.44 23.33 -4.08
CA ILE A 207 0.45 24.01 -3.23
C ILE A 207 -0.10 25.22 -3.98
N ASP A 208 -1.41 25.45 -3.88
CA ASP A 208 -2.00 26.62 -4.50
C ASP A 208 -1.44 27.91 -3.88
N ARG A 209 -0.84 28.76 -4.72
CA ARG A 209 -0.15 29.98 -4.30
C ARG A 209 -1.04 31.03 -3.65
N ASN A 210 -2.35 30.96 -3.88
CA ASN A 210 -3.31 31.89 -3.28
C ASN A 210 -3.85 31.36 -1.95
N LEU A 211 -3.62 30.09 -1.61
CA LEU A 211 -4.13 29.46 -0.40
C LEU A 211 -3.74 30.21 0.89
N GLU A 212 -2.48 30.61 1.02
CA GLU A 212 -1.99 31.37 2.19
C GLU A 212 -2.66 32.74 2.35
N LYS A 213 -3.23 33.30 1.28
CA LYS A 213 -3.92 34.60 1.31
C LYS A 213 -5.33 34.45 1.89
N ILE A 214 -5.94 33.28 1.77
CA ILE A 214 -7.36 33.03 2.10
C ILE A 214 -7.56 32.03 3.26
N ARG A 215 -6.50 31.35 3.69
CA ARG A 215 -6.52 30.36 4.77
C ARG A 215 -5.34 30.57 5.75
N PRO A 216 -5.49 30.17 7.02
CA PRO A 216 -4.39 30.19 7.97
C PRO A 216 -3.22 29.29 7.52
N SER A 217 -2.01 29.61 7.97
CA SER A 217 -0.81 28.81 7.69
C SER A 217 -0.93 27.34 8.12
N GLY A 218 -1.75 27.05 9.13
CA GLY A 218 -2.06 25.68 9.55
C GLY A 218 -2.74 24.85 8.45
N THR A 219 -3.53 25.47 7.57
CA THR A 219 -4.14 24.79 6.42
C THR A 219 -3.08 24.38 5.42
N VAL A 220 -2.16 25.29 5.05
CA VAL A 220 -1.05 24.99 4.14
C VAL A 220 -0.18 23.87 4.69
N ASN A 221 0.15 23.93 5.98
CA ASN A 221 0.94 22.87 6.62
C ASN A 221 0.23 21.52 6.60
N ASN A 222 -1.09 21.51 6.85
CA ASN A 222 -1.89 20.30 6.79
C ASN A 222 -1.97 19.74 5.36
N THR A 223 -2.13 20.60 4.36
CA THR A 223 -2.11 20.21 2.94
C THR A 223 -0.78 19.57 2.56
N ILE A 224 0.37 20.15 2.91
CA ILE A 224 1.67 19.53 2.61
C ILE A 224 1.79 18.14 3.25
N VAL A 225 1.35 17.97 4.51
CA VAL A 225 1.35 16.64 5.16
C VAL A 225 0.35 15.68 4.49
N HIS A 226 -0.81 16.16 4.07
CA HIS A 226 -1.80 15.37 3.32
C HIS A 226 -1.17 14.80 2.04
N GLU A 227 -0.52 15.64 1.24
CA GLU A 227 0.18 15.22 0.02
C GLU A 227 1.36 14.28 0.31
N CYS A 228 2.10 14.48 1.41
CA CYS A 228 3.12 13.52 1.85
C CYS A 228 2.52 12.15 2.17
N LEU A 229 1.33 12.10 2.76
CA LEU A 229 0.67 10.84 3.09
C LEU A 229 0.15 10.11 1.86
N HIS A 230 -0.30 10.83 0.83
CA HIS A 230 -0.54 10.21 -0.48
C HIS A 230 0.71 9.52 -1.00
N TRP A 231 1.85 10.20 -0.95
CA TRP A 231 3.11 9.61 -1.40
C TRP A 231 3.45 8.33 -0.61
N ILE A 232 3.32 8.36 0.71
CA ILE A 232 3.65 7.21 1.58
C ILE A 232 2.70 6.03 1.35
N LEU A 233 1.38 6.28 1.27
CA LEU A 233 0.37 5.24 1.32
C LEU A 233 -0.07 4.75 -0.07
N HIS A 234 -0.05 5.64 -1.07
CA HIS A 234 -0.77 5.43 -2.32
C HIS A 234 0.14 5.23 -3.53
N ARG A 235 1.47 5.41 -3.39
CA ARG A 235 2.43 5.25 -4.48
C ARG A 235 2.29 3.91 -5.21
N TYR A 236 2.14 2.81 -4.49
CA TYR A 236 2.07 1.48 -5.13
C TYR A 236 0.82 1.27 -5.98
N SER A 237 -0.32 1.87 -5.61
CA SER A 237 -1.52 1.85 -6.44
C SER A 237 -1.30 2.60 -7.76
N VAL A 238 -0.71 3.80 -7.67
CA VAL A 238 -0.39 4.62 -8.84
C VAL A 238 0.61 3.92 -9.75
N GLU A 239 1.69 3.36 -9.19
CA GLU A 239 2.70 2.64 -9.97
C GLU A 239 2.13 1.36 -10.62
N LEU A 240 1.23 0.64 -9.95
CA LEU A 240 0.55 -0.50 -10.54
C LEU A 240 -0.36 -0.08 -11.71
N GLU A 241 -1.11 1.02 -11.56
CA GLU A 241 -1.96 1.55 -12.63
C GLU A 241 -1.13 1.87 -13.88
N LYS A 242 0.00 2.56 -13.72
CA LYS A 242 0.90 2.92 -14.83
C LYS A 242 1.32 1.69 -15.64
N GLY A 243 1.82 0.66 -14.96
CA GLY A 243 2.25 -0.57 -15.63
C GLY A 243 1.10 -1.41 -16.19
N SER A 244 -0.15 -1.15 -15.76
CA SER A 244 -1.35 -1.87 -16.19
C SER A 244 -2.03 -1.24 -17.42
N ALA A 245 -1.77 0.05 -17.69
CA ALA A 245 -2.32 0.75 -18.83
C ALA A 245 -1.70 0.20 -20.13
N ASP A 246 -2.52 -0.44 -20.97
CA ASP A 246 -2.10 -0.79 -22.33
C ASP A 246 -1.76 0.52 -23.07
N ASN A 247 -0.53 0.64 -23.57
CA ASN A 247 0.12 1.78 -24.27
C ASN A 247 -0.78 2.62 -25.22
N VAL A 248 -1.80 3.36 -24.74
CA VAL A 248 -2.53 4.40 -25.52
C VAL A 248 -3.16 5.48 -24.62
N ALA A 249 -3.42 5.25 -23.33
CA ALA A 249 -3.87 6.33 -22.45
C ALA A 249 -2.68 6.80 -21.62
N GLN A 250 -2.02 7.89 -22.05
CA GLN A 250 -1.32 8.74 -21.09
C GLN A 250 -2.35 9.10 -20.03
N ILE A 251 -2.28 8.42 -18.87
CA ILE A 251 -2.98 8.88 -17.68
C ILE A 251 -2.27 10.19 -17.37
N SER A 252 -2.86 11.27 -17.83
CA SER A 252 -2.59 12.58 -17.29
C SER A 252 -2.92 12.49 -15.80
N THR A 253 -1.91 12.30 -14.96
CA THR A 253 -2.00 12.54 -13.50
C THR A 253 -2.48 13.97 -13.18
N THR A 254 -2.67 14.81 -14.20
CA THR A 254 -3.28 16.13 -14.19
C THR A 254 -4.80 16.11 -13.97
N GLU A 255 -5.50 15.04 -14.33
CA GLU A 255 -6.92 14.84 -14.03
C GLU A 255 -7.06 14.05 -12.74
N ALA A 256 -7.06 14.77 -11.61
CA ALA A 256 -7.51 14.32 -10.29
C ALA A 256 -7.56 12.79 -10.19
N ALA A 257 -6.37 12.15 -10.17
CA ALA A 257 -6.23 10.70 -10.34
C ALA A 257 -7.24 10.02 -9.43
N VAL A 258 -8.35 9.52 -10.02
CA VAL A 258 -9.65 9.38 -9.36
C VAL A 258 -9.46 8.96 -7.92
N GLU A 259 -9.40 9.98 -7.07
CA GLU A 259 -9.13 9.87 -5.66
C GLU A 259 -10.38 9.21 -5.13
N THR A 260 -10.33 7.89 -5.03
CA THR A 260 -11.48 7.18 -4.49
C THR A 260 -11.71 7.70 -3.08
N ASP A 261 -12.98 7.90 -2.70
CA ASP A 261 -13.37 8.48 -1.41
C ASP A 261 -12.62 7.87 -0.21
N TRP A 262 -12.20 6.61 -0.31
CA TRP A 262 -11.47 5.92 0.74
C TRP A 262 -9.99 6.31 0.83
N MET A 263 -9.29 6.59 -0.27
CA MET A 263 -7.90 7.11 -0.26
C MET A 263 -7.87 8.49 0.39
N GLU A 264 -8.73 9.40 -0.07
CA GLU A 264 -8.87 10.74 0.52
C GLU A 264 -9.24 10.67 1.99
N TRP A 265 -10.16 9.76 2.35
CA TRP A 265 -10.52 9.58 3.74
C TRP A 265 -9.31 9.18 4.60
N GLN A 266 -8.40 8.33 4.12
CA GLN A 266 -7.21 7.91 4.87
C GLN A 266 -6.30 9.10 5.17
N VAL A 267 -5.88 9.83 4.14
CA VAL A 267 -4.95 10.95 4.28
C VAL A 267 -5.56 12.12 5.05
N HIS A 268 -6.84 12.43 4.81
CA HIS A 268 -7.58 13.46 5.53
C HIS A 268 -7.67 13.14 7.03
N SER A 269 -7.91 11.87 7.37
CA SER A 269 -8.04 11.43 8.75
C SER A 269 -6.69 11.35 9.49
N LEU A 270 -5.60 11.08 8.75
CA LEU A 270 -4.25 10.92 9.28
C LEU A 270 -3.48 12.24 9.40
N ALA A 271 -3.59 13.15 8.44
CA ALA A 271 -2.83 14.40 8.42
C ALA A 271 -2.88 15.19 9.75
N PRO A 272 -4.04 15.39 10.41
CA PRO A 272 -4.07 16.07 11.71
C PRO A 272 -3.43 15.26 12.84
N LYS A 273 -3.45 13.92 12.77
CA LYS A 273 -2.83 13.03 13.77
C LYS A 273 -1.32 12.99 13.63
N VAL A 274 -0.81 13.02 12.40
CA VAL A 274 0.61 13.20 12.12
C VAL A 274 1.05 14.56 12.65
N MET A 275 0.32 15.63 12.32
CA MET A 275 0.65 16.99 12.78
C MET A 275 0.54 17.20 14.29
N MET A 276 -0.28 16.40 14.98
CA MET A 276 -0.51 16.48 16.42
C MET A 276 -0.47 15.07 17.05
N PRO A 277 0.73 14.49 17.24
CA PRO A 277 0.87 13.14 17.76
C PRO A 277 0.29 13.05 19.16
N LYS A 278 -0.62 12.09 19.38
CA LYS A 278 -1.49 12.01 20.57
C LYS A 278 -0.74 12.18 21.89
N ALA A 279 0.32 11.39 22.12
CA ALA A 279 1.09 11.44 23.36
C ALA A 279 1.77 12.82 23.56
N MET A 280 2.36 13.36 22.50
CA MET A 280 3.07 14.64 22.51
C MET A 280 2.11 15.81 22.71
N THR A 281 0.97 15.80 22.04
CA THR A 281 -0.08 16.80 22.21
C THR A 281 -0.63 16.78 23.64
N GLN A 282 -0.87 15.61 24.22
CA GLN A 282 -1.29 15.51 25.62
C GLN A 282 -0.25 16.07 26.59
N GLN A 283 1.04 15.79 26.38
CA GLN A 283 2.11 16.32 27.21
C GLN A 283 2.24 17.85 27.08
N PHE A 284 2.11 18.39 25.86
CA PHE A 284 2.09 19.83 25.62
C PHE A 284 0.94 20.51 26.36
N LEU A 285 -0.27 19.98 26.21
CA LEU A 285 -1.47 20.54 26.85
C LEU A 285 -1.36 20.54 28.38
N LYS A 286 -0.87 19.45 28.97
CA LYS A 286 -0.62 19.37 30.42
C LYS A 286 0.37 20.45 30.87
N SER A 287 1.48 20.61 30.14
CA SER A 287 2.52 21.58 30.46
C SER A 287 2.01 23.02 30.33
N LYS A 288 1.26 23.34 29.26
CA LYS A 288 0.66 24.66 29.06
C LYS A 288 -0.42 24.98 30.07
N PHE A 289 -1.23 24.01 30.47
CA PHE A 289 -2.23 24.22 31.51
C PHE A 289 -1.59 24.55 32.87
N ALA A 290 -0.50 23.88 33.23
CA ALA A 290 0.26 24.19 34.43
C ALA A 290 0.85 25.62 34.38
N GLU A 291 1.48 25.99 33.28
CA GLU A 291 2.05 27.34 33.05
C GLU A 291 0.99 28.45 33.20
N LEU A 292 -0.19 28.26 32.61
CA LEU A 292 -1.28 29.24 32.68
C LEU A 292 -1.87 29.34 34.09
N LYS A 293 -1.94 28.23 34.84
CA LYS A 293 -2.44 28.21 36.21
C LYS A 293 -1.52 29.00 37.15
N GLU A 294 -0.20 28.84 36.99
CA GLU A 294 0.80 29.60 37.76
C GLU A 294 0.73 31.10 37.43
N LYS A 295 0.66 31.46 36.14
CA LYS A 295 0.56 32.87 35.72
C LYS A 295 -0.72 33.57 36.19
N ARG A 296 -1.84 32.84 36.29
CA ARG A 296 -3.12 33.39 36.78
C ARG A 296 -3.10 33.79 38.27
N GLN A 297 -2.19 33.24 39.08
CA GLN A 297 -2.12 33.59 40.51
C GLN A 297 -1.49 34.97 40.77
N VAL A 298 -1.00 35.69 39.75
CA VAL A 298 -0.23 36.94 39.92
C VAL A 298 -1.02 38.23 39.63
N ASN A 299 -2.19 38.19 38.98
CA ASN A 299 -2.97 39.41 38.68
C ASN A 299 -4.36 39.40 39.33
N SER A 300 -4.39 39.62 40.66
CA SER A 300 -5.59 40.07 41.36
C SER A 300 -5.62 41.61 41.45
N MET A 301 -5.55 42.29 40.31
CA MET A 301 -5.95 43.69 40.24
C MET A 301 -6.78 43.85 38.96
N ILE A 302 -8.10 43.81 39.17
CA ILE A 302 -9.08 44.12 38.14
C ILE A 302 -9.15 45.65 38.13
N ASP A 303 -8.51 46.29 37.15
CA ASP A 303 -8.76 47.69 36.86
C ASP A 303 -10.06 47.76 36.06
N ILE A 304 -11.09 48.37 36.65
CA ILE A 304 -12.32 48.74 35.97
C ILE A 304 -12.15 50.22 35.61
N ILE A 305 -11.97 50.52 34.33
CA ILE A 305 -12.15 51.86 33.75
C ILE A 305 -13.38 51.81 32.86
#